data_AF-D1W5N1-F1
#
_entry.id   AF-D1W5N1-F1
#
_cell.length_a   1.000
_cell.length_b   1.000
_cell.length_c   1.000
_cell.angle_alpha   90.00
_cell.angle_beta   90.00
_cell.angle_gamma   90.00
#
_symmetry.space_group_name_H-M   'P 1'
#
loop_
_entity.id
_entity.type
_entity.pdbx_description
1 polymer ?
#
loop_
_entity_poly.entity_id
_entity_poly.type
_entity_poly.pdbx_seq_one_letter_code
_entity_poly.pdbx_strand_id
1 'polypeptide(L)'
;MATTFKNQLSSIMRMAWVFVRKYGFTMSEGLKQAWLNAKLKKELGKRIVKFYFTKINGEIREAYGTLASDKIPPIAGTDNRKRNDSLQVYFDTVKGEWRCFKIANLLRLA
;
A
#
# COMPACT_ATOMS: atom_id res chain seq x y z
N MET A 1 1.70 -14.27 20.17
CA MET A 1 2.42 -13.01 19.87
C MET A 1 3.72 -13.23 19.08
N ALA A 2 4.53 -14.26 19.33
CA ALA A 2 5.76 -14.50 18.55
C ALA A 2 5.51 -14.92 17.08
N THR A 3 4.43 -15.66 16.81
CA THR A 3 4.05 -16.13 15.47
C THR A 3 3.61 -15.02 14.54
N THR A 4 2.94 -13.98 15.03
CA THR A 4 2.46 -12.85 14.22
C THR A 4 3.62 -11.99 13.72
N PHE A 5 4.63 -11.76 14.55
CA PHE A 5 5.83 -11.03 14.16
C PHE A 5 6.66 -11.78 13.11
N LYS A 6 6.85 -13.10 13.29
CA LYS A 6 7.52 -13.96 12.30
C LYS A 6 6.81 -13.95 10.94
N ASN A 7 5.47 -14.02 10.95
CA ASN A 7 4.67 -13.96 9.73
C ASN A 7 4.76 -12.59 9.03
N GLN A 8 4.76 -11.51 9.81
CA GLN A 8 4.94 -10.15 9.27
C GLN A 8 6.32 -10.00 8.61
N LEU A 9 7.38 -10.43 9.28
CA LEU A 9 8.74 -10.38 8.71
C LEU A 9 8.85 -11.20 7.43
N SER A 10 8.29 -12.42 7.42
CA SER A 10 8.26 -13.26 6.21
C SER A 10 7.53 -12.56 5.05
N SER A 11 6.41 -11.88 5.32
CA SER A 11 5.69 -11.12 4.30
C SER A 11 6.49 -9.93 3.76
N ILE A 12 7.19 -9.19 4.64
CA ILE A 12 8.03 -8.06 4.25
C ILE A 12 9.20 -8.54 3.38
N MET A 13 9.86 -9.64 3.77
CA MET A 13 10.96 -10.23 2.99
C MET A 13 10.51 -10.68 1.60
N ARG A 14 9.34 -11.33 1.50
CA ARG A 14 8.77 -11.71 0.20
C ARG A 14 8.47 -10.49 -0.67
N MET A 15 7.91 -9.42 -0.08
CA MET A 15 7.62 -8.18 -0.81
C MET A 15 8.92 -7.50 -1.30
N ALA A 16 9.94 -7.42 -0.44
CA ALA A 16 11.25 -6.91 -0.81
C ALA A 16 11.87 -7.72 -1.96
N TRP A 17 11.77 -9.04 -1.93
CA TRP A 17 12.25 -9.90 -3.01
C TRP A 17 11.53 -9.65 -4.34
N VAL A 18 10.22 -9.42 -4.31
CA VAL A 18 9.45 -9.03 -5.50
C VAL A 18 9.96 -7.70 -6.06
N PHE A 19 10.30 -6.72 -5.20
CA PHE A 19 10.88 -5.45 -5.65
C PHE A 19 12.22 -5.64 -6.36
N VAL A 20 13.10 -6.46 -5.80
CA VAL A 20 14.39 -6.80 -6.42
C VAL A 20 14.17 -7.45 -7.79
N ARG A 21 13.31 -8.48 -7.86
CA ARG A 21 13.09 -9.28 -9.07
C ARG A 21 12.35 -8.55 -10.20
N LYS A 22 11.37 -7.71 -9.87
CA LYS A 22 10.48 -7.07 -10.88
C LYS A 22 10.83 -5.63 -11.19
N TYR A 23 11.39 -4.89 -10.23
CA TYR A 23 11.62 -3.45 -10.34
C TYR A 23 13.10 -3.07 -10.33
N GLY A 24 14.00 -4.06 -10.19
CA GLY A 24 15.45 -3.84 -10.25
C GLY A 24 16.03 -3.14 -9.01
N PHE A 25 15.31 -3.14 -7.89
CA PHE A 25 15.79 -2.54 -6.64
C PHE A 25 16.95 -3.36 -6.07
N THR A 26 17.87 -2.70 -5.38
CA THR A 26 18.78 -3.40 -4.47
C THR A 26 17.97 -4.00 -3.30
N MET A 27 18.52 -5.01 -2.63
CA MET A 27 17.84 -5.62 -1.48
C MET A 27 17.55 -4.58 -0.37
N SER A 28 18.46 -3.63 -0.15
CA SER A 28 18.29 -2.58 0.87
C SER A 28 17.15 -1.62 0.53
N GLU A 29 17.03 -1.20 -0.74
CA GLU A 29 15.93 -0.38 -1.24
C GLU A 29 14.60 -1.15 -1.18
N GLY A 30 14.59 -2.41 -1.64
CA GLY A 30 13.42 -3.28 -1.56
C GLY A 30 12.91 -3.45 -0.13
N LEU A 31 13.81 -3.60 0.84
CA LEU A 31 13.45 -3.67 2.26
C LEU A 31 12.85 -2.37 2.78
N LYS A 32 13.48 -1.22 2.50
CA LYS A 32 12.94 0.10 2.88
C LYS A 32 11.53 0.30 2.31
N GLN A 33 11.35 -0.05 1.04
CA GLN A 33 10.07 0.05 0.35
C GLN A 33 9.01 -0.89 0.95
N ALA A 34 9.38 -2.13 1.27
CA ALA A 34 8.46 -3.11 1.85
C ALA A 34 8.00 -2.68 3.25
N TRP A 35 8.91 -2.15 4.08
CA TRP A 35 8.56 -1.59 5.39
C TRP A 35 7.66 -0.36 5.28
N LEU A 36 7.92 0.51 4.31
CA LEU A 36 7.08 1.69 4.07
C LEU A 36 5.65 1.29 3.69
N ASN A 37 5.49 0.31 2.81
CA ASN A 37 4.18 -0.25 2.45
C ASN A 37 3.48 -0.93 3.62
N ALA A 38 4.21 -1.70 4.43
CA ALA A 38 3.67 -2.34 5.62
C ALA A 38 3.16 -1.29 6.63
N LYS A 39 3.91 -0.20 6.82
CA LYS A 39 3.50 0.93 7.66
C LYS A 39 2.24 1.59 7.11
N LEU A 40 2.21 1.92 5.80
CA LEU A 40 1.04 2.51 5.16
C LEU A 40 -0.21 1.65 5.34
N LYS A 41 -0.13 0.34 5.07
CA LYS A 41 -1.28 -0.57 5.21
C LYS A 41 -1.82 -0.61 6.64
N LYS A 42 -0.93 -0.58 7.64
CA LYS A 42 -1.32 -0.52 9.06
C LYS A 42 -2.02 0.79 9.41
N GLU A 43 -1.53 1.91 8.88
CA GLU A 43 -2.09 3.23 9.15
C GLU A 43 -3.43 3.45 8.43
N LEU A 44 -3.55 3.03 7.17
CA LEU A 44 -4.79 3.11 6.39
C LEU A 44 -5.95 2.35 7.06
N GLY A 45 -5.67 1.22 7.71
CA GLY A 45 -6.71 0.46 8.42
C GLY A 45 -7.24 1.14 9.69
N LYS A 46 -6.58 2.20 10.17
CA LYS A 46 -6.94 2.89 11.41
C LYS A 46 -7.47 4.30 11.19
N ARG A 47 -6.89 5.02 10.25
CA ARG A 47 -7.16 6.45 10.04
C ARG A 47 -7.00 6.84 8.58
N ILE A 48 -7.43 8.07 8.29
CA ILE A 48 -7.12 8.73 7.02
C ILE A 48 -5.65 9.13 7.08
N VAL A 49 -4.88 8.69 6.10
CA VAL A 49 -3.43 8.91 6.01
C VAL A 49 -3.16 9.75 4.78
N LYS A 50 -2.35 10.79 4.96
CA LYS A 50 -1.77 11.55 3.86
C LYS A 50 -0.47 10.86 3.42
N PHE A 51 -0.34 10.56 2.14
CA PHE A 51 0.86 9.93 1.58
C PHE A 51 1.11 10.39 0.15
N TYR A 52 2.34 10.16 -0.31
CA TYR A 52 2.79 10.55 -1.64
C TYR A 52 3.28 9.35 -2.42
N PHE A 53 2.95 9.29 -3.70
CA PHE A 53 3.44 8.26 -4.62
C PHE A 53 3.70 8.83 -6.01
N THR A 54 4.63 8.21 -6.74
CA THR A 54 4.94 8.60 -8.13
C THR A 54 3.98 7.92 -9.09
N LYS A 55 3.39 8.68 -10.01
CA LYS A 55 2.59 8.13 -11.11
C LYS A 55 3.50 7.63 -12.23
N ILE A 56 2.90 6.92 -13.20
CA ILE A 56 3.63 6.39 -14.37
C ILE A 56 4.21 7.53 -15.22
N ASN A 57 3.54 8.69 -15.26
CA ASN A 57 4.03 9.89 -15.95
C ASN A 57 5.11 10.66 -15.15
N GLY A 58 5.63 10.12 -14.03
CA GLY A 58 6.67 10.75 -13.21
C GLY A 58 6.17 11.81 -12.21
N GLU A 59 4.91 12.20 -12.29
CA GLU A 59 4.29 13.18 -11.38
C GLU A 59 4.15 12.61 -9.96
N ILE A 60 4.49 13.41 -8.94
CA ILE A 60 4.25 13.07 -7.54
C ILE A 60 2.80 13.42 -7.21
N ARG A 61 2.02 12.41 -6.82
CA ARG A 61 0.64 12.60 -6.36
C ARG A 61 0.59 12.59 -4.84
N GLU A 62 -0.05 13.62 -4.30
CA GLU A 62 -0.55 13.64 -2.93
C GLU A 62 -1.90 12.92 -2.87
N ALA A 63 -2.07 12.04 -1.89
CA ALA A 63 -3.31 11.30 -1.66
C ALA A 63 -3.67 11.25 -0.17
N TYR A 64 -4.97 11.30 0.10
CA TYR A 64 -5.57 11.12 1.42
C TYR A 64 -6.41 9.85 1.37
N GLY A 65 -5.88 8.77 1.93
CA GLY A 65 -6.48 7.44 1.82
C GLY A 65 -6.93 6.86 3.15
N THR A 66 -7.94 5.99 3.10
CA THR A 66 -8.36 5.15 4.23
C THR A 66 -8.74 3.74 3.76
N LEU A 67 -8.58 2.76 4.65
CA LEU A 67 -9.11 1.40 4.56
C LEU A 67 -9.95 1.04 5.80
N ALA A 68 -10.21 2.01 6.70
CA ALA A 68 -11.04 1.82 7.87
C ALA A 68 -12.52 1.68 7.46
N SER A 69 -13.16 0.58 7.85
CA SER A 69 -14.57 0.27 7.54
C SER A 69 -15.53 1.40 7.88
N ASP A 70 -15.28 2.09 8.99
CA ASP A 70 -16.18 3.09 9.56
C ASP A 70 -16.21 4.39 8.73
N LYS A 71 -15.21 4.59 7.86
CA LYS A 71 -15.02 5.83 7.08
C LYS A 71 -15.21 5.62 5.58
N ILE A 72 -15.61 4.42 5.17
CA ILE A 72 -15.77 4.05 3.77
C ILE A 72 -17.27 3.91 3.50
N PRO A 73 -17.76 4.45 2.37
CA PRO A 73 -19.16 4.29 2.00
C PRO A 73 -19.51 2.80 1.82
N PRO A 74 -20.76 2.39 2.10
CA PRO A 74 -21.21 1.01 1.89
C PRO A 74 -20.92 0.56 0.46
N ILE A 75 -20.17 -0.52 0.30
CA ILE A 75 -19.86 -1.08 -1.01
C ILE A 75 -21.10 -1.86 -1.47
N ALA A 76 -21.74 -1.41 -2.55
CA ALA A 76 -22.80 -2.16 -3.19
C ALA A 76 -22.19 -3.36 -3.95
N GLY A 77 -22.25 -4.54 -3.34
CA GLY A 77 -21.92 -5.82 -3.96
C GLY A 77 -20.71 -6.55 -3.37
N THR A 78 -20.64 -7.85 -3.67
CA THR A 78 -19.51 -8.72 -3.31
C THR A 78 -18.37 -8.47 -4.30
N ASP A 79 -17.28 -7.81 -3.86
CA ASP A 79 -16.10 -7.60 -4.70
C ASP A 79 -15.40 -8.95 -4.96
N ASN A 80 -15.82 -9.63 -6.04
CA ASN A 80 -15.32 -10.94 -6.44
C ASN A 80 -14.04 -10.82 -7.31
N ARG A 81 -13.40 -9.65 -7.33
CA ARG A 81 -12.20 -9.40 -8.13
C ARG A 81 -10.97 -9.99 -7.43
N LYS A 82 -10.17 -10.73 -8.19
CA LYS A 82 -8.89 -11.25 -7.72
C LYS A 82 -7.99 -10.08 -7.31
N ARG A 83 -7.62 -10.04 -6.03
CA ARG A 83 -6.74 -9.00 -5.49
C ARG A 83 -5.36 -9.09 -6.15
N ASN A 84 -4.88 -7.96 -6.67
CA ASN A 84 -3.54 -7.87 -7.23
C ASN A 84 -2.54 -7.43 -6.15
N ASP A 85 -1.64 -8.32 -5.76
CA ASP A 85 -0.64 -8.06 -4.71
C ASP A 85 0.40 -6.98 -5.09
N SER A 86 0.49 -6.62 -6.36
CA SER A 86 1.39 -5.53 -6.84
C SER A 86 0.76 -4.14 -6.73
N LEU A 87 -0.51 -4.06 -6.33
CA LEU A 87 -1.25 -2.81 -6.21
C LEU A 87 -1.72 -2.60 -4.77
N GLN A 88 -1.52 -1.38 -4.27
CA GLN A 88 -2.16 -0.93 -3.03
C GLN A 88 -3.43 -0.18 -3.40
N VAL A 89 -4.57 -0.74 -3.00
CA VAL A 89 -5.89 -0.12 -3.11
C VAL A 89 -6.16 0.71 -1.86
N TYR A 90 -6.78 1.87 -2.02
CA TYR A 90 -7.22 2.76 -0.94
C TYR A 90 -8.49 3.51 -1.36
N PHE A 91 -9.31 3.92 -0.40
CA PHE A 91 -10.40 4.84 -0.65
C PHE A 91 -9.89 6.28 -0.50
N ASP A 92 -9.97 7.07 -1.57
CA ASP A 92 -9.53 8.47 -1.58
C ASP A 92 -10.65 9.35 -1.00
N THR A 93 -10.40 9.93 0.17
CA THR A 93 -11.43 10.72 0.88
C THR A 93 -11.66 12.10 0.26
N VAL A 94 -10.72 12.60 -0.53
CA VAL A 94 -10.86 13.90 -1.22
C VAL A 94 -11.69 13.73 -2.48
N LYS A 95 -11.50 12.63 -3.19
CA LYS A 95 -12.25 12.33 -4.43
C LYS A 95 -13.52 11.51 -4.22
N GLY A 96 -13.66 10.83 -3.08
CA GLY A 96 -14.79 9.97 -2.77
C GLY A 96 -14.82 8.67 -3.57
N GLU A 97 -13.66 8.21 -4.06
CA GLU A 97 -13.56 7.06 -4.98
C GLU A 97 -12.46 6.08 -4.58
N TRP A 98 -12.63 4.82 -4.97
CA TRP A 98 -11.59 3.80 -4.84
C TRP A 98 -10.48 4.03 -5.85
N ARG A 99 -9.24 4.07 -5.36
CA ARG A 99 -8.03 4.24 -6.19
C ARG A 99 -6.99 3.22 -5.85
N CYS A 100 -6.03 3.06 -6.75
CA CYS A 100 -4.89 2.20 -6.52
C CYS A 100 -3.60 2.78 -7.10
N PHE A 101 -2.48 2.32 -6.57
CA PHE A 101 -1.15 2.63 -7.08
C PHE A 101 -0.23 1.41 -6.94
N LYS A 102 0.87 1.38 -7.70
CA LYS A 102 1.88 0.30 -7.59
C LYS A 102 2.62 0.44 -6.26
N ILE A 103 2.72 -0.63 -5.49
CA ILE A 103 3.42 -0.63 -4.18
C ILE A 103 4.89 -0.18 -4.28
N ALA A 104 5.53 -0.36 -5.44
CA ALA A 104 6.89 0.11 -5.70
C ALA A 104 7.00 1.64 -5.80
N ASN A 105 5.90 2.34 -6.07
CA ASN A 105 5.88 3.78 -6.33
C ASN A 105 5.59 4.62 -5.08
N LEU A 106 5.41 4.00 -3.91
CA LEU A 106 5.21 4.74 -2.66
C LEU A 106 6.48 5.53 -2.32
N LEU A 107 6.36 6.83 -2.09
CA LEU A 107 7.50 7.67 -1.75
C LEU A 107 7.63 7.85 -0.24
N ARG A 108 6.58 8.36 0.38
CA ARG A 108 6.56 8.64 1.82
C ARG A 108 5.13 8.78 2.34
N LEU A 109 4.98 8.54 3.63
CA LEU A 109 3.82 8.98 4.40
C LEU A 109 4.12 10.41 4.90
N ALA A 110 3.08 11.23 5.04
CA ALA A 110 3.19 12.53 5.71
C ALA A 110 3.16 12.37 7.24
#